data_AF-A0A946FF08-F1
#
_entry.id   AF-A0A946FF08-F1
#
_cell.length_a   1.000
_cell.length_b   1.000
_cell.length_c   1.000
_cell.angle_alpha   90.00
_cell.angle_beta   90.00
_cell.angle_gamma   90.00
#
_symmetry.space_group_name_H-M   'P 1'
#
loop_
_entity.id
_entity.type
_entity.pdbx_description
1 polymer ?
#
loop_
_entity_poly.entity_id
_entity_poly.type
_entity_poly.pdbx_seq_one_letter_code
_entity_poly.pdbx_strand_id
1 'polypeptide(L)'
;MLIVGNPHSEINNAPEPFCGYGDPSLEYDATIGTLWLAYSWLNTQISDPGPPAVFDLGIRTRLARSDDNGASFTFVHSVDDMQMEAHLNTGVMGWSTYEVSTLV
;
A
#
# COMPACT_ATOMS: atom_id res chain seq x y z
N MET A 1 -4.01 7.23 14.20
CA MET A 1 -2.64 6.94 13.71
C MET A 1 -2.39 7.83 12.52
N LEU A 2 -1.33 8.64 12.56
CA LEU A 2 -0.93 9.50 11.44
C LEU A 2 0.31 8.87 10.80
N ILE A 3 0.24 8.55 9.50
CA ILE A 3 1.39 8.09 8.73
C ILE A 3 1.89 9.26 7.88
N VAL A 4 3.03 9.81 8.25
CA VAL A 4 3.66 10.96 7.60
C VAL A 4 4.23 10.53 6.25
N GLY A 5 4.05 11.38 5.24
CA GLY A 5 4.58 11.16 3.88
C GLY A 5 3.77 10.15 3.05
N ASN A 6 2.64 9.66 3.57
CA ASN A 6 1.76 8.84 2.77
C ASN A 6 1.03 9.72 1.75
N PRO A 7 1.17 9.49 0.43
CA PRO A 7 0.56 10.36 -0.56
C PRO A 7 -0.96 10.33 -0.42
N HIS A 8 -1.59 11.51 -0.56
CA HIS A 8 -3.03 11.59 -0.74
C HIS A 8 -3.40 10.87 -2.04
N SER A 9 -4.48 10.10 -1.99
CA SER A 9 -5.02 9.54 -3.22
C SER A 9 -5.86 10.58 -3.93
N GLU A 10 -5.73 10.65 -5.25
CA GLU A 10 -6.38 11.66 -6.08
C GLU A 10 -7.14 11.02 -7.24
N ILE A 11 -8.36 11.50 -7.47
CA ILE A 11 -9.12 11.27 -8.69
C ILE A 11 -9.16 12.59 -9.45
N ASN A 12 -8.65 12.61 -10.69
CA ASN A 12 -8.64 13.81 -11.54
C ASN A 12 -8.00 15.05 -10.86
N ASN A 13 -6.87 14.85 -10.17
CA ASN A 13 -6.15 15.89 -9.40
C ASN A 13 -6.97 16.53 -8.27
N ALA A 14 -8.01 15.84 -7.78
CA ALA A 14 -8.77 16.23 -6.61
C ALA A 14 -8.69 15.14 -5.55
N PRO A 15 -8.71 15.49 -4.25
CA PRO A 15 -8.74 14.51 -3.17
C PRO A 15 -9.87 13.51 -3.37
N GLU A 16 -9.56 12.23 -3.21
CA GLU A 16 -10.58 11.19 -3.28
C GLU A 16 -11.61 11.33 -2.17
N PRO A 17 -12.90 11.05 -2.46
CA PRO A 17 -13.96 11.15 -1.47
C PRO A 17 -13.82 10.10 -0.35
N PHE A 18 -13.19 8.96 -0.66
CA PHE A 18 -12.93 7.90 0.30
C PHE A 18 -11.47 7.44 0.17
N CYS A 19 -10.70 7.68 1.24
CA CYS A 19 -9.40 7.07 1.45
C CYS A 19 -9.26 6.71 2.94
N GLY A 20 -8.52 5.65 3.23
CA GLY A 20 -8.42 5.16 4.60
C GLY A 20 -7.32 4.13 4.82
N TYR A 21 -7.11 3.82 6.09
CA TYR A 21 -6.16 2.82 6.54
C TYR A 21 -6.92 1.69 7.23
N GLY A 22 -6.59 0.45 6.89
CA GLY A 22 -7.20 -0.76 7.45
C GLY A 22 -6.16 -1.79 7.84
N ASP A 23 -6.61 -2.79 8.60
CA ASP A 23 -5.91 -4.06 8.85
C ASP A 23 -4.43 -3.93 9.24
N PRO A 24 -4.09 -3.17 10.29
CA PRO A 24 -2.70 -2.97 10.67
C PRO A 24 -2.07 -4.24 11.25
N SER A 25 -0.84 -4.52 10.84
CA SER A 25 0.05 -5.50 11.47
C SER A 25 1.33 -4.79 11.93
N LEU A 26 1.75 -5.06 13.16
CA LEU A 26 2.85 -4.35 13.81
C LEU A 26 3.93 -5.34 14.29
N GLU A 27 5.19 -5.02 14.03
CA GLU A 27 6.35 -5.78 14.49
C GLU A 27 7.42 -4.85 15.06
N TYR A 28 8.16 -5.29 16.08
CA TYR A 28 9.28 -4.57 16.65
C TYR A 28 10.61 -5.26 16.31
N ASP A 29 11.49 -4.56 15.61
CA ASP A 29 12.87 -5.01 15.38
C ASP A 29 13.77 -4.47 16.50
N ALA A 30 14.10 -5.34 17.45
CA ALA A 30 14.96 -5.00 18.59
C ALA A 30 16.43 -4.72 18.22
N THR A 31 16.87 -5.12 17.03
CA THR A 31 18.26 -4.94 16.57
C THR A 31 18.54 -3.48 16.22
N ILE A 32 17.55 -2.82 15.61
CA ILE A 32 17.64 -1.42 15.18
C ILE A 32 16.72 -0.48 15.98
N GLY A 33 15.88 -1.02 16.86
CA GLY A 33 14.98 -0.22 17.70
C GLY A 33 13.82 0.39 16.92
N THR A 34 13.34 -0.27 15.85
CA THR A 34 12.32 0.25 14.94
C THR A 34 11.03 -0.55 15.06
N LEU A 35 9.88 0.13 15.04
CA LEU A 35 8.57 -0.49 14.84
C LEU A 35 8.21 -0.47 13.35
N TRP A 36 7.87 -1.62 12.80
CA TRP A 36 7.35 -1.78 11.44
C TRP A 36 5.84 -1.93 11.47
N LEU A 37 5.17 -1.22 10.57
CA LEU A 37 3.72 -1.24 10.42
C LEU A 37 3.37 -1.55 8.96
N ALA A 38 2.79 -2.72 8.72
CA ALA A 38 2.09 -3.03 7.48
C ALA A 38 0.61 -2.67 7.63
N TYR A 39 0.00 -2.09 6.60
CA TYR A 39 -1.40 -1.68 6.64
C TYR A 39 -2.02 -1.65 5.24
N SER A 40 -3.32 -1.92 5.18
CA SER A 40 -4.14 -1.73 3.99
C SER A 40 -4.38 -0.22 3.77
N TRP A 41 -4.15 0.27 2.56
CA TRP A 41 -4.49 1.60 2.11
C TRP A 41 -5.60 1.50 1.07
N LEU A 42 -6.78 2.00 1.43
CA LEU A 42 -7.94 2.02 0.56
C LEU A 42 -7.94 3.30 -0.25
N ASN A 43 -8.16 3.16 -1.55
CA ASN A 43 -8.34 4.28 -2.46
C ASN A 43 -9.53 4.08 -3.39
N THR A 44 -10.19 5.16 -3.77
CA THR A 44 -11.23 5.17 -4.79
C THR A 44 -10.57 5.16 -6.16
N GLN A 45 -11.03 4.31 -7.07
CA GLN A 45 -10.53 4.23 -8.44
C GLN A 45 -11.69 4.47 -9.42
N ILE A 46 -11.38 4.96 -10.62
CA ILE A 46 -12.34 4.97 -11.73
C ILE A 46 -12.05 3.73 -12.57
N SER A 47 -12.94 2.74 -12.52
CA SER A 47 -12.83 1.52 -13.33
C SER A 47 -13.37 1.72 -14.75
N ASP A 48 -14.34 2.64 -14.92
CA ASP A 48 -14.84 3.07 -16.23
C ASP A 48 -15.13 4.58 -16.21
N PRO A 49 -14.46 5.39 -17.07
CA PRO A 49 -14.68 6.84 -17.14
C PRO A 49 -15.94 7.26 -17.91
N GLY A 50 -16.77 6.34 -18.43
CA GLY A 50 -17.97 6.63 -19.23
C GLY A 50 -19.03 7.49 -18.52
N PRO A 51 -20.13 7.88 -19.19
CA PRO A 51 -21.26 8.57 -18.55
C PRO A 51 -22.38 7.58 -18.16
N PRO A 52 -22.63 7.31 -16.86
CA PRO A 52 -21.94 7.82 -15.67
C PRO A 52 -20.66 7.05 -15.35
N ALA A 53 -19.71 7.70 -14.67
CA ALA A 53 -18.45 7.07 -14.29
C ALA A 53 -18.72 5.94 -13.29
N VAL A 54 -18.00 4.84 -13.43
CA VAL A 54 -18.04 3.72 -12.49
C VAL A 54 -16.84 3.85 -11.56
N PHE A 55 -17.15 3.94 -10.27
CA PHE A 55 -16.15 3.97 -9.21
C PHE A 55 -15.94 2.55 -8.66
N ASP A 56 -14.69 2.26 -8.31
CA ASP A 56 -14.27 1.02 -7.66
C ASP A 56 -13.41 1.35 -6.43
N LEU A 57 -13.14 0.35 -5.59
CA LEU A 57 -12.26 0.46 -4.44
C LEU A 57 -11.00 -0.35 -4.69
N GLY A 58 -9.87 0.35 -4.75
CA GLY A 58 -8.57 -0.27 -4.68
C GLY A 58 -8.12 -0.47 -3.24
N ILE A 59 -7.41 -1.57 -3.02
CA ILE A 59 -6.66 -1.83 -1.79
C ILE A 59 -5.20 -1.96 -2.19
N ARG A 60 -4.32 -1.34 -1.41
CA ARG A 60 -2.87 -1.49 -1.50
C ARG A 60 -2.29 -1.85 -0.15
N THR A 61 -1.29 -2.72 -0.12
CA THR A 61 -0.52 -3.00 1.10
C THR A 61 0.63 -2.01 1.18
N ARG A 62 0.73 -1.27 2.28
CA ARG A 62 1.80 -0.29 2.51
C ARG A 62 2.61 -0.61 3.75
N LEU A 63 3.88 -0.23 3.71
CA LEU A 63 4.80 -0.32 4.84
C LEU A 63 5.14 1.07 5.35
N ALA A 64 5.06 1.23 6.67
CA ALA A 64 5.56 2.38 7.39
C ALA A 64 6.47 1.93 8.54
N ARG A 65 7.30 2.83 9.03
CA ARG A 65 8.15 2.56 10.20
C ARG A 65 8.11 3.70 11.21
N SER A 66 8.41 3.38 12.46
CA SER A 66 8.60 4.33 13.55
C SER A 66 9.93 4.08 14.23
N ASP A 67 10.73 5.15 14.32
CA ASP A 67 12.01 5.19 15.02
C ASP A 67 11.87 5.90 16.40
N ASP A 68 10.63 6.18 16.83
CA ASP A 68 10.27 6.94 18.03
C ASP A 68 9.26 6.22 18.94
N ASN A 69 9.35 4.89 19.00
CA ASN A 69 8.47 4.02 19.81
C ASN A 69 6.97 4.19 19.50
N GLY A 70 6.63 4.48 18.24
CA GLY A 70 5.27 4.55 17.74
C GLY A 70 4.60 5.91 17.92
N ALA A 71 5.35 6.94 18.34
CA ALA A 71 4.81 8.30 18.45
C ALA A 71 4.48 8.88 17.06
N SER A 72 5.28 8.54 16.04
CA SER A 72 5.01 8.84 14.64
C SER A 72 5.45 7.70 13.72
N PHE A 73 4.72 7.52 12.62
CA PHE A 73 5.07 6.57 11.56
C PHE A 73 5.35 7.31 10.27
N THR A 74 6.42 6.92 9.58
CA THR A 74 6.79 7.45 8.26
C THR A 74 6.56 6.38 7.22
N PHE A 75 5.89 6.74 6.11
CA PHE A 75 5.72 5.85 4.96
C PHE A 75 7.08 5.46 4.37
N VAL A 76 7.23 4.18 4.01
CA VAL A 76 8.46 3.65 3.41
C VAL A 76 8.22 3.30 1.94
N HIS A 77 7.31 2.35 1.65
CA HIS A 77 6.97 1.93 0.29
C HIS A 77 5.65 1.13 0.26
N SER A 78 5.12 0.90 -0.95
CA SER A 78 4.04 -0.07 -1.21
C SER A 78 4.62 -1.47 -1.34
N VAL A 79 4.01 -2.45 -0.67
CA VAL A 79 4.48 -3.84 -0.63
C VAL A 79 3.95 -4.66 -1.82
N ASP A 80 2.79 -4.31 -2.33
CA ASP A 80 2.06 -5.07 -3.35
C ASP A 80 2.12 -4.45 -4.76
N ASP A 81 3.14 -3.61 -5.01
CA ASP A 81 3.36 -3.03 -6.33
C ASP A 81 3.51 -4.13 -7.37
N MET A 82 2.69 -4.05 -8.43
CA MET A 82 2.73 -5.02 -9.51
C MET A 82 4.13 -5.09 -10.12
N GLN A 83 4.75 -6.27 -10.06
CA GLN A 83 6.04 -6.51 -10.70
C GLN A 83 5.80 -7.24 -12.02
N MET A 84 6.55 -6.83 -13.04
CA MET A 84 6.57 -7.54 -14.30
C MET A 84 7.60 -8.68 -14.18
N GLU A 85 7.16 -9.91 -14.41
CA GLU A 85 7.99 -11.10 -14.24
C GLU A 85 7.83 -12.05 -15.42
N ALA A 86 8.89 -12.80 -15.73
CA ALA A 86 8.86 -13.84 -16.73
C ALA A 86 8.54 -15.19 -16.08
N HIS A 87 7.57 -15.92 -16.62
CA HIS A 87 7.27 -17.27 -16.15
C HIS A 87 8.49 -18.18 -16.33
N LEU A 88 8.97 -18.79 -15.22
CA LEU A 88 10.25 -19.51 -15.14
C LEU A 88 10.48 -20.54 -16.25
N ASN A 89 9.42 -21.21 -16.71
CA ASN A 89 9.53 -22.31 -17.67
C ASN A 89 9.24 -21.90 -19.12
N THR A 90 8.56 -20.78 -19.34
CA THR A 90 8.07 -20.40 -20.68
C THR A 90 8.62 -19.06 -21.16
N GLY A 91 9.20 -18.25 -20.28
CA GLY A 91 9.69 -16.90 -20.59
C GLY A 91 8.58 -15.91 -20.94
N VAL A 92 7.31 -16.32 -20.85
CA VAL A 92 6.17 -15.44 -21.12
C VAL A 92 6.09 -14.39 -20.02
N MET A 93 5.97 -13.13 -20.42
CA MET A 93 5.82 -12.01 -19.50
C MET A 93 4.43 -12.01 -18.88
N GLY A 94 4.38 -11.83 -17.56
CA GLY A 94 3.16 -11.63 -16.78
C GLY A 94 3.36 -10.57 -15.70
N TRP A 95 2.33 -10.38 -14.89
CA TRP A 95 2.34 -9.49 -13.73
C TRP A 95 2.13 -10.30 -12.46
N SER A 96 2.91 -10.03 -11.42
CA SER A 96 2.77 -10.59 -10.08
C SER A 96 2.43 -9.48 -9.09
N THR A 97 1.74 -9.82 -8.01
CA THR A 97 1.61 -8.98 -6.81
C THR A 97 1.71 -9.88 -5.59
N TYR A 98 2.37 -9.39 -4.54
CA TYR A 98 2.52 -10.11 -3.28
C TYR A 98 1.52 -9.55 -2.28
N GLU A 99 0.41 -10.26 -2.06
CA GLU A 99 -0.60 -9.92 -1.05
C GLU A 99 -0.22 -10.41 0.36
N VAL A 100 0.89 -11.14 0.49
CA VAL A 100 1.40 -11.65 1.77
C VAL A 100 2.73 -10.98 2.10
N SER A 101 2.76 -10.26 3.22
CA SER A 101 4.00 -9.76 3.81
C SER A 101 4.40 -10.66 4.99
N THR A 102 5.44 -11.46 4.80
CA THR A 102 6.08 -12.22 5.89
C THR A 102 7.54 -11.84 5.93
N LEU A 103 8.01 -11.32 7.06
CA LEU A 103 9.43 -11.22 7.35
C LEU A 103 9.95 -12.64 7.66
N VAL A 104 10.99 -13.06 6.94
CA VAL A 104 11.76 -14.30 7.19
C VAL A 104 13.12 -13.93 7.75
#